data_AF-A0A2X4TKZ2-F1
#
_entry.id   AF-A0A2X4TKZ2-F1
#
_cell.length_a   1.000
_cell.length_b   1.000
_cell.length_c   1.000
_cell.angle_alpha   90.00
_cell.angle_beta   90.00
_cell.angle_gamma   90.00
#
_symmetry.space_group_name_H-M   'P 1'
#
loop_
_entity.id
_entity.type
_entity.pdbx_description
1 polymer ?
#
loop_
_entity_poly.entity_id
_entity_poly.type
_entity_poly.pdbx_seq_one_letter_code
_entity_poly.pdbx_strand_id
1 'polypeptide(L)'
;MLPVKMRTEKRFSVRLQRNSLYIMAFAMKVISQVEAQRKILEEAVSTALELASGKSDGAEVAVSKTTGISVSTRYGEVENVEFNSDGALGITVYHQNRKGSASSTDLSPQAIARTVQAALDIARYTSPDPCAGVADRELLAFDAPDLDLFHPADVSPDEAIELAARAGAGFAKGR
;
A
#
# COMPACT_ATOMS: atom_id res chain seq x y z
N MET A 1 -66.14 19.65 -19.17
CA MET A 1 -65.83 18.26 -19.53
C MET A 1 -64.30 18.16 -19.65
N LEU A 2 -63.64 17.77 -18.56
CA LEU A 2 -62.21 17.40 -18.45
C LEU A 2 -62.08 16.69 -17.09
N PRO A 3 -61.19 15.68 -16.99
CA PRO A 3 -59.93 16.02 -16.32
C PRO A 3 -58.69 15.45 -17.01
N VAL A 4 -57.62 16.23 -16.86
CA VAL A 4 -56.24 16.01 -17.26
C VAL A 4 -55.63 14.87 -16.44
N LYS A 5 -55.05 13.88 -17.10
CA LYS A 5 -54.40 12.72 -16.47
C LYS A 5 -52.99 13.12 -16.02
N MET A 6 -52.82 13.41 -14.72
CA MET A 6 -51.51 13.60 -14.10
C MET A 6 -50.69 12.30 -14.18
N ARG A 7 -49.52 12.38 -14.81
CA ARG A 7 -48.51 11.31 -14.82
C ARG A 7 -47.46 11.66 -13.77
N THR A 8 -47.62 11.11 -12.56
CA THR A 8 -46.63 11.21 -11.49
C THR A 8 -45.47 10.24 -11.77
N GLU A 9 -44.30 10.76 -12.12
CA GLU A 9 -43.05 10.01 -12.09
C GLU A 9 -42.60 9.81 -10.63
N LYS A 10 -42.65 8.56 -10.16
CA LYS A 10 -41.96 8.16 -8.93
C LYS A 10 -40.48 7.93 -9.27
N ARG A 11 -39.65 8.95 -9.10
CA ARG A 11 -38.19 8.76 -8.97
C ARG A 11 -37.92 8.07 -7.63
N PHE A 12 -37.79 6.74 -7.66
CA PHE A 12 -37.20 5.99 -6.56
C PHE A 12 -35.69 6.29 -6.52
N SER A 13 -35.30 7.28 -5.72
CA SER A 13 -33.91 7.43 -5.29
C SER A 13 -33.69 6.46 -4.14
N VAL A 14 -33.20 5.26 -4.45
CA VAL A 14 -32.70 4.34 -3.43
C VAL A 14 -31.34 4.86 -2.99
N ARG A 15 -31.34 5.84 -2.08
CA ARG A 15 -30.15 6.14 -1.28
C ARG A 15 -30.02 4.99 -0.29
N LEU A 16 -29.29 3.93 -0.69
CA LEU A 16 -28.88 2.86 0.21
C LEU A 16 -28.07 3.51 1.34
N GLN A 17 -28.71 3.78 2.48
CA GLN A 17 -27.97 4.00 3.70
C GLN A 17 -27.31 2.65 4.03
N ARG A 18 -26.00 2.55 3.81
CA ARG A 18 -25.20 1.40 4.24
C ARG A 18 -25.44 1.23 5.74
N ASN A 19 -26.23 0.23 6.14
CA ASN A 19 -26.50 -0.04 7.55
C ASN A 19 -25.20 -0.38 8.29
N SER A 20 -25.12 -0.04 9.58
CA SER A 20 -23.94 -0.26 10.44
C SER A 20 -23.34 -1.67 10.32
N LEU A 21 -24.19 -2.70 10.19
CA LEU A 21 -23.77 -4.09 10.01
C LEU A 21 -22.93 -4.32 8.74
N TYR A 22 -23.26 -3.64 7.64
CA TYR A 22 -22.52 -3.73 6.37
C TYR A 22 -21.15 -3.06 6.46
N ILE A 23 -21.08 -1.88 7.10
CA ILE A 23 -19.82 -1.14 7.30
C ILE A 23 -18.86 -1.97 8.17
N MET A 24 -19.37 -2.59 9.24
CA MET A 24 -18.59 -3.49 10.09
C MET A 24 -18.09 -4.72 9.33
N ALA A 25 -18.96 -5.36 8.53
CA ALA A 25 -18.57 -6.53 7.74
C ALA A 25 -17.49 -6.20 6.69
N PHE A 26 -17.57 -5.04 6.03
CA PHE A 26 -16.54 -4.58 5.11
C PHE A 26 -15.22 -4.29 5.84
N ALA A 27 -15.28 -3.53 6.93
CA ALA A 27 -14.10 -3.19 7.73
C ALA A 27 -13.39 -4.48 8.18
N MET A 28 -14.14 -5.46 8.70
CA MET A 28 -13.59 -6.78 9.08
C MET A 28 -12.94 -7.51 7.90
N LYS A 29 -13.53 -7.45 6.70
CA LYS A 29 -12.95 -8.07 5.50
C LYS A 29 -11.62 -7.43 5.11
N VAL A 30 -11.55 -6.09 5.07
CA VAL A 30 -10.33 -5.36 4.71
C VAL A 30 -9.26 -5.54 5.78
N ILE A 31 -9.62 -5.45 7.06
CA ILE A 31 -8.72 -5.72 8.18
C ILE A 31 -8.13 -7.12 8.06
N SER A 32 -8.95 -8.15 7.83
CA SER A 32 -8.47 -9.53 7.65
C SER A 32 -7.51 -9.68 6.47
N GLN A 33 -7.76 -9.00 5.35
CA GLN A 33 -6.83 -8.99 4.21
C GLN A 33 -5.50 -8.33 4.55
N VAL A 34 -5.54 -7.18 5.23
CA VAL A 34 -4.34 -6.45 5.65
C VAL A 34 -3.54 -7.22 6.69
N GLU A 35 -4.19 -7.89 7.64
CA GLU A 35 -3.53 -8.77 8.61
C GLU A 35 -2.82 -9.96 7.92
N ALA A 36 -3.48 -10.59 6.94
CA ALA A 36 -2.86 -11.66 6.17
C ALA A 36 -1.64 -11.17 5.38
N GLN A 37 -1.73 -9.98 4.76
CA GLN A 37 -0.60 -9.35 4.07
C GLN A 37 0.53 -9.00 5.04
N ARG A 38 0.21 -8.40 6.19
CA ARG A 38 1.18 -8.08 7.24
C ARG A 38 1.99 -9.30 7.65
N LYS A 39 1.34 -10.43 7.89
CA LYS A 39 2.02 -11.68 8.24
C LYS A 39 3.01 -12.14 7.15
N ILE A 40 2.60 -12.09 5.89
CA ILE A 40 3.48 -12.44 4.75
C ILE A 40 4.70 -11.50 4.69
N LEU A 41 4.49 -10.21 4.93
CA LEU A 41 5.58 -9.21 4.95
C LEU A 41 6.55 -9.44 6.12
N GLU A 42 6.04 -9.76 7.31
CA GLU A 42 6.85 -10.10 8.47
C GLU A 42 7.71 -11.35 8.22
N GLU A 43 7.13 -12.39 7.62
CA GLU A 43 7.85 -13.61 7.22
C GLU A 43 8.93 -13.31 6.16
N ALA A 44 8.63 -12.44 5.18
CA ALA A 44 9.60 -12.03 4.17
C ALA A 44 10.79 -11.26 4.76
N VAL A 45 10.53 -10.37 5.73
CA VAL A 45 11.60 -9.65 6.46
C VAL A 45 12.46 -10.62 7.26
N SER A 46 11.85 -11.52 8.04
CA SER A 46 12.59 -12.52 8.81
C SER A 46 13.48 -13.38 7.91
N THR A 47 12.93 -13.87 6.79
CA THR A 47 13.65 -14.68 5.81
C THR A 47 14.84 -13.92 5.22
N ALA A 48 14.66 -12.66 4.84
CA ALA A 48 15.72 -11.84 4.27
C ALA A 48 16.87 -11.58 5.27
N LEU A 49 16.52 -11.27 6.53
CA LEU A 49 17.48 -11.07 7.61
C LEU A 49 18.24 -12.35 7.94
N GLU A 50 17.55 -13.50 8.02
CA GLU A 50 18.18 -14.80 8.24
C GLU A 50 19.16 -15.16 7.12
N LEU A 51 18.80 -14.92 5.86
CA LEU A 51 19.67 -15.20 4.71
C LEU A 51 20.93 -14.31 4.65
N ALA A 52 20.83 -13.09 5.17
CA ALA A 52 21.94 -12.15 5.30
C ALA A 52 22.79 -12.42 6.55
N SER A 53 22.19 -13.03 7.58
CA SER A 53 22.87 -13.38 8.82
C SER A 53 24.04 -14.36 8.56
N GLY A 54 25.16 -14.15 9.24
CA GLY A 54 26.38 -14.94 9.06
C GLY A 54 27.20 -14.62 7.80
N LYS A 55 26.68 -13.80 6.87
CA LYS A 55 27.41 -13.31 5.68
C LYS A 55 27.68 -11.80 5.71
N SER A 56 27.05 -11.10 6.64
CA SER A 56 27.15 -9.65 6.84
C SER A 56 27.27 -9.34 8.33
N ASP A 57 27.84 -8.18 8.65
CA ASP A 57 27.99 -7.69 10.03
C ASP A 57 26.69 -7.03 10.51
N GLY A 58 25.87 -6.54 9.57
CA GLY A 58 24.54 -6.01 9.82
C GLY A 58 23.71 -5.95 8.54
N ALA A 59 22.39 -5.94 8.69
CA ALA A 59 21.46 -5.82 7.57
C ALA A 59 20.19 -5.07 7.98
N GLU A 60 19.61 -4.34 7.03
CA GLU A 60 18.37 -3.60 7.15
C GLU A 60 17.43 -4.03 6.03
N VAL A 61 16.19 -4.35 6.38
CA VAL A 61 15.18 -4.78 5.41
C VAL A 61 13.95 -3.90 5.58
N ALA A 62 13.45 -3.38 4.47
CA ALA A 62 12.20 -2.64 4.40
C ALA A 62 11.26 -3.34 3.41
N VAL A 63 10.01 -3.53 3.81
CA VAL A 63 8.96 -4.09 2.95
C VAL A 63 7.74 -3.19 2.97
N SER A 64 7.06 -3.10 1.84
CA SER A 64 5.80 -2.37 1.72
C SER A 64 4.83 -3.11 0.82
N LYS A 65 3.54 -2.98 1.14
CA LYS A 65 2.43 -3.40 0.28
C LYS A 65 1.41 -2.27 0.27
N THR A 66 1.07 -1.81 -0.92
CA THR A 66 0.06 -0.78 -1.14
C THR A 66 -1.06 -1.39 -1.97
N THR A 67 -2.31 -1.15 -1.59
CA THR A 67 -3.47 -1.58 -2.36
C THR A 67 -4.51 -0.47 -2.34
N GLY A 68 -5.06 -0.14 -3.51
CA GLY A 68 -6.00 0.97 -3.63
C GLY A 68 -6.61 1.10 -5.02
N ILE A 69 -7.35 2.18 -5.21
CA ILE A 69 -7.98 2.55 -6.47
C ILE A 69 -7.67 4.01 -6.78
N SER A 70 -7.30 4.28 -8.03
CA SER A 70 -7.05 5.61 -8.56
C SER A 70 -8.05 5.90 -9.67
N VAL A 71 -8.80 6.98 -9.56
CA VAL A 71 -9.83 7.37 -10.54
C VAL A 71 -9.59 8.80 -11.00
N SER A 72 -9.64 9.03 -12.32
CA SER A 72 -9.62 10.36 -12.91
C SER A 72 -10.86 10.61 -13.77
N THR A 73 -11.31 11.87 -13.78
CA THR A 73 -12.41 12.33 -14.63
C THR A 73 -12.00 13.58 -15.38
N ARG A 74 -12.56 13.76 -16.59
CA ARG A 74 -12.35 14.93 -17.43
C ARG A 74 -13.70 15.43 -17.94
N TYR A 75 -14.00 16.71 -17.72
CA TYR A 75 -15.31 17.31 -18.01
C TYR A 75 -16.51 16.57 -17.39
N GLY A 76 -16.30 15.90 -16.26
CA GLY A 76 -17.34 15.11 -15.58
C GLY A 76 -17.55 13.71 -16.15
N GLU A 77 -16.81 13.33 -17.19
CA GLU A 77 -16.77 11.96 -17.71
C GLU A 77 -15.56 11.21 -17.15
N VAL A 78 -15.70 9.90 -16.93
CA VAL A 78 -14.60 9.06 -16.46
C VAL A 78 -13.52 8.96 -17.52
N GLU A 79 -12.27 9.11 -17.12
CA GLU A 79 -11.11 8.99 -18.01
C GLU A 79 -10.31 7.73 -17.68
N ASN A 80 -9.95 7.54 -16.41
CA ASN A 80 -9.18 6.37 -15.97
C ASN A 80 -9.75 5.78 -14.67
N VAL A 81 -9.68 4.46 -14.57
CA VAL A 81 -9.96 3.67 -13.36
C VAL A 81 -8.86 2.63 -13.24
N GLU A 82 -8.01 2.77 -12.24
CA GLU A 82 -6.83 1.93 -12.03
C GLU A 82 -6.88 1.29 -10.64
N PHE A 83 -6.60 -0.01 -10.59
CA PHE A 83 -6.45 -0.76 -9.35
C PHE A 83 -4.96 -0.94 -9.05
N ASN A 84 -4.49 -0.33 -7.96
CA ASN A 84 -3.09 -0.39 -7.55
C ASN A 84 -2.88 -1.56 -6.57
N SER A 85 -1.85 -2.37 -6.79
CA SER A 85 -1.46 -3.49 -5.90
C SER A 85 0.04 -3.71 -5.93
N ASP A 86 0.77 -2.74 -5.41
CA ASP A 86 2.22 -2.71 -5.44
C ASP A 86 2.81 -3.35 -4.19
N GLY A 87 3.89 -4.10 -4.35
CA GLY A 87 4.68 -4.66 -3.26
C GLY A 87 6.16 -4.42 -3.52
N ALA A 88 6.92 -4.12 -2.48
CA ALA A 88 8.36 -3.91 -2.59
C ALA A 88 9.09 -4.48 -1.38
N LEU A 89 10.28 -5.01 -1.62
CA LEU A 89 11.27 -5.38 -0.61
C LEU A 89 12.60 -4.73 -0.99
N GLY A 90 13.20 -4.04 -0.05
CA GLY A 90 14.55 -3.52 -0.12
C GLY A 90 15.39 -4.10 1.00
N ILE A 91 16.63 -4.45 0.70
CA ILE A 91 17.62 -4.85 1.69
C ILE A 91 18.91 -4.06 1.50
N THR A 92 19.47 -3.59 2.61
CA THR A 92 20.85 -3.08 2.69
C THR A 92 21.64 -3.99 3.61
N VAL A 93 22.82 -4.43 3.16
CA VAL A 93 23.75 -5.23 3.96
C VAL A 93 25.05 -4.47 4.17
N TYR A 94 25.68 -4.72 5.31
CA TYR A 94 26.94 -4.13 5.73
C TYR A 94 27.94 -5.24 6.03
N HIS A 95 29.14 -5.17 5.44
CA HIS A 95 30.23 -6.10 5.75
C HIS A 95 31.58 -5.38 5.63
N GLN A 96 32.38 -5.40 6.70
CA GLN A 96 33.66 -4.68 6.80
C GLN A 96 33.53 -3.18 6.46
N ASN A 97 32.48 -2.53 6.98
CA ASN A 97 32.10 -1.16 6.66
C ASN A 97 31.77 -0.91 5.17
N ARG A 98 31.55 -1.96 4.36
CA ARG A 98 31.11 -1.84 2.98
C ARG A 98 29.61 -2.06 2.91
N LYS A 99 28.89 -1.20 2.20
CA LYS A 99 27.45 -1.32 2.02
C LYS A 99 27.09 -1.87 0.65
N GLY A 100 26.01 -2.64 0.58
CA GLY A 100 25.37 -3.04 -0.66
C GLY A 100 23.86 -3.07 -0.49
N SER A 101 23.13 -2.56 -1.47
CA SER A 101 21.67 -2.49 -1.42
C SER A 101 21.07 -3.11 -2.67
N ALA A 102 19.94 -3.80 -2.52
CA ALA A 102 19.16 -4.35 -3.62
C ALA A 102 17.66 -4.28 -3.29
N SER A 103 16.82 -4.29 -4.32
CA SER A 103 15.37 -4.30 -4.15
C SER A 103 14.68 -5.22 -5.17
N SER A 104 13.46 -5.64 -4.84
CA SER A 104 12.59 -6.48 -5.67
C SER A 104 11.13 -6.17 -5.39
N THR A 105 10.28 -6.28 -6.40
CA THR A 105 8.81 -6.27 -6.22
C THR A 105 8.21 -7.66 -6.04
N ASP A 106 9.00 -8.71 -6.35
CA ASP A 106 8.66 -10.11 -6.10
C ASP A 106 9.12 -10.50 -4.68
N LEU A 107 8.15 -10.93 -3.86
CA LEU A 107 8.32 -11.36 -2.47
C LEU A 107 8.42 -12.89 -2.33
N SER A 108 8.53 -13.64 -3.43
CA SER A 108 8.75 -15.08 -3.37
C SER A 108 10.07 -15.42 -2.68
N PRO A 109 10.18 -16.54 -1.94
CA PRO A 109 11.41 -16.90 -1.22
C PRO A 109 12.65 -16.95 -2.12
N GLN A 110 12.49 -17.36 -3.38
CA GLN A 110 13.57 -17.38 -4.35
C GLN A 110 14.01 -15.97 -4.77
N ALA A 111 13.06 -15.04 -4.95
CA ALA A 111 13.37 -13.65 -5.25
C ALA A 111 14.09 -12.98 -4.07
N ILE A 112 13.61 -13.20 -2.84
CA ILE A 112 14.27 -12.71 -1.62
C ILE A 112 15.73 -13.17 -1.57
N ALA A 113 15.97 -14.48 -1.77
CA ALA A 113 17.33 -15.02 -1.77
C ALA A 113 18.23 -14.39 -2.83
N ARG A 114 17.71 -14.16 -4.05
CA ARG A 114 18.45 -13.46 -5.11
C ARG A 114 18.75 -12.01 -4.75
N THR A 115 17.78 -11.29 -4.18
CA THR A 115 17.95 -9.89 -3.78
C THR A 115 18.98 -9.75 -2.66
N VAL A 116 18.94 -10.62 -1.65
CA VAL A 116 19.95 -10.67 -0.58
C VAL A 116 21.34 -10.96 -1.16
N GLN A 117 21.45 -11.94 -2.06
CA GLN A 117 22.73 -12.28 -2.68
C GLN A 117 23.29 -11.12 -3.51
N ALA A 118 22.43 -10.43 -4.29
CA ALA A 118 22.84 -9.27 -5.05
C ALA A 118 23.38 -8.14 -4.15
N ALA A 119 22.73 -7.86 -3.02
CA ALA A 119 23.20 -6.88 -2.05
C ALA A 119 24.57 -7.26 -1.46
N LEU A 120 24.76 -8.54 -1.09
CA LEU A 120 26.04 -9.05 -0.59
C LEU A 120 27.15 -8.96 -1.65
N ASP A 121 26.84 -9.27 -2.90
CA ASP A 121 27.81 -9.18 -4.00
C ASP A 121 28.21 -7.72 -4.24
N ILE A 122 27.26 -6.77 -4.20
CA ILE A 122 27.57 -5.34 -4.28
C ILE A 122 28.51 -4.92 -3.13
N ALA A 123 28.21 -5.32 -1.89
CA ALA A 123 29.02 -4.98 -0.72
C ALA A 123 30.48 -5.45 -0.82
N ARG A 124 30.76 -6.52 -1.58
CA ARG A 124 32.14 -7.00 -1.81
C ARG A 124 32.96 -6.04 -2.69
N TYR A 125 32.30 -5.30 -3.59
CA TYR A 125 32.96 -4.42 -4.54
C TYR A 125 32.94 -2.94 -4.14
N THR A 126 32.16 -2.55 -3.13
CA THR A 126 32.10 -1.16 -2.63
C THR A 126 33.22 -0.87 -1.64
N SER A 127 33.68 0.38 -1.54
CA SER A 127 34.73 0.77 -0.61
C SER A 127 34.24 0.80 0.85
N PRO A 128 35.13 0.54 1.83
CA PRO A 128 34.79 0.71 3.24
C PRO A 128 34.48 2.17 3.60
N ASP A 129 33.42 2.37 4.36
CA ASP A 129 32.95 3.65 4.90
C ASP A 129 32.59 3.47 6.39
N PRO A 130 33.43 3.93 7.34
CA PRO A 130 33.19 3.75 8.78
C PRO A 130 31.90 4.39 9.31
N CYS A 131 31.30 5.32 8.56
CA CYS A 131 30.03 5.94 8.92
C CYS A 131 28.82 5.12 8.45
N ALA A 132 29.04 4.03 7.69
CA ALA A 132 27.99 3.15 7.21
C ALA A 132 27.79 1.97 8.17
N GLY A 133 26.54 1.75 8.59
CA GLY A 133 26.16 0.65 9.46
C GLY A 133 24.68 0.71 9.81
N VAL A 134 24.21 -0.32 10.52
CA VAL A 134 22.87 -0.34 11.10
C VAL A 134 22.79 0.72 12.20
N ALA A 135 21.62 1.34 12.35
CA ALA A 135 21.37 2.29 13.43
C ALA A 135 21.68 1.70 14.81
N ASP A 136 22.19 2.55 15.71
CA ASP A 136 22.50 2.16 17.09
C ASP A 136 21.28 1.54 17.78
N ARG A 137 21.52 0.43 18.48
CA ARG A 137 20.46 -0.39 19.08
C ARG A 137 19.60 0.43 20.05
N GLU A 138 20.21 1.35 20.78
CA GLU A 138 19.57 2.18 21.78
C GLU A 138 18.58 3.20 21.17
N LEU A 139 18.69 3.47 19.86
CA LEU A 139 17.83 4.39 19.13
C LEU A 139 16.68 3.69 18.39
N LEU A 140 16.69 2.35 18.35
CA LEU A 140 15.66 1.58 17.65
C LEU A 140 14.35 1.53 18.44
N ALA A 141 13.25 1.81 17.75
CA ALA A 141 11.90 1.66 18.28
C ALA A 141 11.46 0.18 18.26
N PHE A 142 11.97 -0.62 19.20
CA PHE A 142 11.59 -2.03 19.34
C PHE A 142 10.11 -2.23 19.71
N ASP A 143 9.55 -1.27 20.46
CA ASP A 143 8.12 -1.20 20.79
C ASP A 143 7.57 0.11 20.21
N ALA A 144 7.26 0.08 18.90
CA ALA A 144 6.74 1.24 18.20
C ALA A 144 5.29 1.52 18.64
N PRO A 145 4.95 2.75 19.05
CA PRO A 145 3.60 3.07 19.51
C PRO A 145 2.58 2.96 18.38
N ASP A 146 1.36 2.54 18.72
CA ASP A 146 0.22 2.62 17.81
C ASP A 146 -0.21 4.08 17.64
N LEU A 147 -0.22 4.55 16.39
CA LEU A 147 -0.54 5.92 16.01
C LEU A 147 -1.92 6.05 15.36
N ASP A 148 -2.71 4.97 15.31
CA ASP A 148 -4.05 4.94 14.71
C ASP A 148 -4.08 5.47 13.25
N LEU A 149 -3.12 5.02 12.42
CA LEU A 149 -2.97 5.51 11.04
C LEU A 149 -3.79 4.74 10.01
N PHE A 150 -4.51 3.68 10.42
CA PHE A 150 -5.21 2.78 9.51
C PHE A 150 -6.72 2.98 9.57
N HIS A 151 -7.27 3.71 8.59
CA HIS A 151 -8.70 3.98 8.46
C HIS A 151 -9.24 3.50 7.10
N PRO A 152 -9.57 2.20 6.95
CA PRO A 152 -10.03 1.66 5.67
C PRO A 152 -11.41 2.23 5.31
N ALA A 153 -11.59 2.56 4.02
CA ALA A 153 -12.85 3.06 3.48
C ALA A 153 -13.38 2.14 2.38
N ASP A 154 -14.68 1.84 2.41
CA ASP A 154 -15.37 1.12 1.34
C ASP A 154 -15.77 2.09 0.23
N VAL A 155 -14.84 2.35 -0.67
CA VAL A 155 -15.10 3.20 -1.84
C VAL A 155 -15.11 2.31 -3.07
N SER A 156 -16.30 2.12 -3.64
CA SER A 156 -16.43 1.46 -4.94
C SER A 156 -15.90 2.34 -6.08
N PRO A 157 -15.52 1.77 -7.23
CA PRO A 157 -15.12 2.54 -8.39
C PRO A 157 -16.16 3.60 -8.79
N ASP A 158 -17.45 3.23 -8.77
CA ASP A 158 -18.55 4.14 -9.13
C ASP A 158 -18.67 5.31 -8.15
N GLU A 159 -18.54 5.06 -6.84
CA GLU A 159 -18.53 6.11 -5.82
C GLU A 159 -17.31 7.03 -5.96
N ALA A 160 -16.14 6.48 -6.28
CA ALA A 160 -14.93 7.26 -6.54
C ALA A 160 -15.08 8.13 -7.80
N ILE A 161 -15.68 7.60 -8.87
CA ILE A 161 -16.00 8.35 -10.10
C ILE A 161 -16.96 9.49 -9.77
N GLU A 162 -18.03 9.23 -9.01
CA GLU A 162 -19.00 10.28 -8.63
C GLU A 162 -18.35 11.38 -7.79
N LEU A 163 -17.47 11.02 -6.85
CA LEU A 163 -16.69 11.96 -6.06
C LEU A 163 -15.79 12.83 -6.95
N ALA A 164 -15.02 12.20 -7.85
CA ALA A 164 -14.13 12.90 -8.77
C ALA A 164 -14.90 13.82 -9.74
N ALA A 165 -16.01 13.34 -10.31
CA ALA A 165 -16.84 14.10 -11.24
C ALA A 165 -17.47 15.32 -10.58
N ARG A 166 -17.95 15.21 -9.33
CA ARG A 166 -18.50 16.35 -8.57
C ARG A 166 -17.44 17.42 -8.31
N ALA A 167 -16.23 17.02 -7.96
CA ALA A 167 -15.12 17.94 -7.77
C ALA A 167 -14.75 18.65 -9.09
N GLY A 168 -14.64 17.91 -10.20
CA GLY A 168 -14.30 18.45 -11.52
C GLY A 168 -15.38 19.37 -12.12
N ALA A 169 -16.66 19.07 -11.91
CA ALA A 169 -17.78 19.88 -12.39
C ALA A 169 -17.85 21.28 -11.75
N GLY A 170 -17.32 21.44 -10.54
CA GLY A 170 -17.19 22.75 -9.88
C GLY A 170 -16.25 23.70 -10.60
N PHE A 171 -15.19 23.19 -11.24
CA PHE A 171 -14.20 24.00 -11.98
C PHE A 171 -14.65 24.38 -13.40
N ALA A 172 -15.61 23.65 -13.98
CA ALA A 172 -16.09 23.92 -15.35
C ALA A 172 -17.16 25.02 -15.42
N LYS A 173 -17.80 25.38 -14.30
CA LYS A 173 -18.88 26.40 -14.24
C LYS A 173 -18.40 27.83 -13.96
N GLY A 174 -17.10 28.06 -13.83
CA GLY A 174 -16.51 29.35 -13.46
C GLY A 174 -15.67 30.05 -14.54
N ARG A 175 -15.87 29.72 -15.82
CA ARG A 175 -15.23 30.41 -16.95
C ARG A 175 -16.26 30.85 -17.98
#